data_AF-A0A172WRK1-F1
#
_entry.id   AF-A0A172WRK1-F1
#
_cell.length_a   1.000
_cell.length_b   1.000
_cell.length_c   1.000
_cell.angle_alpha   90.00
_cell.angle_beta   90.00
_cell.angle_gamma   90.00
#
_symmetry.space_group_name_H-M   'P 1'
#
loop_
_entity.id
_entity.type
_entity.pdbx_description
1 polymer ?
#
loop_
_entity_poly.entity_id
_entity_poly.type
_entity_poly.pdbx_seq_one_letter_code
_entity_poly.pdbx_strand_id
1 'polypeptide(L)'
;MNLLQETLEAIAESGHDNTDIVFIGSPASGHACSWAEFTVLADFEYDDGYGGQIVSSDLVIVFADCGQLRRTEYDGSEGWEYIAPFKAPESSKAIYKLTGDMWSTLADHNP
;
A
#
# COMPACT_ATOMS: atom_id res chain seq x y z
N MET A 1 10.80 -14.62 -3.20
CA MET A 1 10.52 -13.40 -3.99
C MET A 1 11.77 -12.51 -4.04
N ASN A 2 11.94 -11.71 -5.09
CA ASN A 2 12.93 -10.62 -5.11
C ASN A 2 12.22 -9.29 -4.79
N LEU A 3 12.64 -8.57 -3.74
CA LEU A 3 11.93 -7.36 -3.29
C LEU A 3 11.93 -6.24 -4.35
N LEU A 4 13.02 -6.05 -5.08
CA LEU A 4 13.08 -5.03 -6.14
C LEU A 4 12.11 -5.36 -7.27
N GLN A 5 12.10 -6.61 -7.76
CA GLN A 5 11.18 -7.02 -8.82
C GLN A 5 9.73 -6.92 -8.39
N GLU A 6 9.40 -7.41 -7.19
CA GLU A 6 8.07 -7.28 -6.59
C GLU A 6 7.63 -5.82 -6.47
N THR A 7 8.54 -4.93 -6.07
CA THR A 7 8.25 -3.49 -5.96
C THR A 7 8.00 -2.87 -7.34
N LEU A 8 8.78 -3.23 -8.35
CA LEU A 8 8.58 -2.74 -9.72
C LEU A 8 7.23 -3.19 -10.30
N GLU A 9 6.85 -4.44 -10.04
CA GLU A 9 5.54 -4.98 -10.42
C GLU A 9 4.42 -4.22 -9.71
N ALA A 10 4.50 -4.03 -8.39
CA ALA A 10 3.51 -3.29 -7.61
C ALA A 10 3.36 -1.83 -8.05
N ILE A 11 4.47 -1.14 -8.38
CA ILE A 11 4.44 0.22 -8.94
C ILE A 11 3.66 0.21 -10.27
N ALA A 12 4.00 -0.71 -11.17
CA ALA A 12 3.34 -0.80 -12.48
C ALA A 12 1.84 -1.14 -12.36
N GLU A 13 1.48 -2.08 -11.48
CA GLU A 13 0.08 -2.47 -11.21
C GLU A 13 -0.75 -1.32 -10.62
N SER A 14 -0.12 -0.42 -9.86
CA SER A 14 -0.77 0.79 -9.34
C SER A 14 -1.01 1.87 -10.40
N GLY A 15 -0.45 1.71 -11.60
CA GLY A 15 -0.54 2.69 -12.69
C GLY A 15 0.50 3.81 -12.63
N HIS A 16 1.57 3.62 -11.84
CA HIS A 16 2.66 4.58 -11.65
C HIS A 16 3.96 4.10 -12.29
N ASP A 17 4.95 5.00 -12.35
CA ASP A 17 6.35 4.66 -12.56
C ASP A 17 7.27 5.28 -11.50
N ASN A 18 8.58 5.03 -11.59
CA ASN A 18 9.54 5.51 -10.59
C ASN A 18 9.67 7.04 -10.53
N THR A 19 9.27 7.75 -11.58
CA THR A 19 9.31 9.22 -11.64
C THR A 19 8.15 9.85 -10.89
N ASP A 20 7.09 9.08 -10.61
CA ASP A 20 5.97 9.52 -9.77
C ASP A 20 6.28 9.44 -8.27
N ILE A 21 7.38 8.78 -7.87
CA ILE A 21 7.73 8.57 -6.46
C ILE A 21 8.22 9.87 -5.83
N VAL A 22 7.59 10.26 -4.72
CA VAL A 22 7.97 11.45 -3.93
C VAL A 22 8.55 11.12 -2.57
N PHE A 23 8.36 9.89 -2.08
CA PHE A 23 8.90 9.44 -0.80
C PHE A 23 9.07 7.92 -0.76
N ILE A 24 10.18 7.46 -0.19
CA ILE A 24 10.44 6.06 0.15
C ILE A 24 10.99 6.04 1.57
N GLY A 25 10.35 5.30 2.48
CA GLY A 25 10.83 5.22 3.86
C GLY A 25 9.74 4.93 4.87
N SER A 26 9.97 5.38 6.10
CA SER A 26 9.07 5.20 7.24
C SER A 26 8.58 6.57 7.75
N PRO A 27 7.28 6.89 7.59
CA PRO A 27 6.72 8.15 8.09
C PRO A 27 6.81 8.27 9.62
N ALA A 28 6.79 7.14 10.32
CA ALA A 28 6.83 7.10 11.79
C ALA A 28 8.23 7.41 12.34
N SER A 29 9.27 6.87 11.71
CA SER A 29 10.66 7.03 12.18
C SER A 29 11.43 8.16 11.49
N GLY A 30 10.96 8.60 10.31
CA GLY A 30 11.62 9.61 9.50
C GLY A 30 12.80 9.10 8.68
N HIS A 31 13.12 7.81 8.74
CA HIS A 31 14.11 7.21 7.83
C HIS A 31 13.57 7.21 6.40
N ALA A 32 14.39 7.65 5.45
CA ALA A 32 14.04 7.73 4.04
C ALA A 32 15.25 7.51 3.15
N CYS A 33 15.01 7.14 1.90
CA CYS A 33 16.03 7.03 0.87
C CYS A 33 15.52 7.51 -0.49
N SER A 34 16.45 7.76 -1.40
CA SER A 34 16.15 8.01 -2.81
C SER A 34 15.81 6.71 -3.55
N TRP A 35 15.18 6.80 -4.72
CA TRP A 35 14.94 5.64 -5.58
C TRP A 35 16.23 4.90 -5.94
N ALA A 36 17.32 5.62 -6.23
CA ALA A 36 18.60 5.00 -6.55
C ALA A 36 19.15 4.18 -5.36
N GLU A 37 19.08 4.71 -4.14
CA GLU A 37 19.48 3.97 -2.94
C GLU A 37 18.56 2.77 -2.69
N PHE A 38 17.24 2.95 -2.85
CA PHE A 38 16.27 1.88 -2.73
C PHE A 38 16.58 0.72 -3.67
N THR A 39 16.85 0.98 -4.95
CA THR A 39 17.13 -0.09 -5.93
C THR A 39 18.34 -0.95 -5.55
N VAL A 40 19.33 -0.37 -4.87
CA VAL A 40 20.50 -1.13 -4.38
C VAL A 40 20.15 -1.95 -3.14
N LEU A 41 19.34 -1.37 -2.23
CA LEU A 41 18.94 -2.03 -0.98
C LEU A 41 17.89 -3.12 -1.18
N ALA A 42 17.03 -2.99 -2.18
CA ALA A 42 15.91 -3.89 -2.45
C ALA A 42 16.26 -5.07 -3.38
N ASP A 43 17.43 -5.06 -4.02
CA ASP A 43 17.88 -6.14 -4.90
C ASP A 43 18.39 -7.34 -4.10
N PHE A 44 17.47 -8.02 -3.42
CA PHE A 44 17.74 -9.26 -2.70
C PHE A 44 16.53 -10.21 -2.72
N GLU A 45 16.84 -11.50 -2.61
CA GLU A 45 15.84 -12.55 -2.45
C GLU A 45 15.44 -12.71 -0.98
N TYR A 46 14.14 -12.89 -0.74
CA TYR A 46 13.59 -13.24 0.57
C TYR A 46 12.48 -14.29 0.45
N ASP A 47 12.20 -14.97 1.56
CA ASP A 47 11.05 -15.88 1.66
C ASP A 47 9.81 -15.07 2.03
N ASP A 48 8.89 -14.97 1.09
CA ASP A 48 7.66 -14.21 1.19
C ASP A 48 6.46 -15.06 1.67
N GLY A 49 6.68 -16.32 2.08
CA GLY A 49 5.62 -17.22 2.55
C GLY A 49 5.95 -18.02 3.82
N TYR A 50 4.92 -18.28 4.64
CA TYR A 50 4.94 -19.16 5.83
C TYR A 50 6.16 -18.99 6.75
N GLY A 51 6.40 -17.73 7.15
CA GLY A 51 7.48 -17.35 8.05
C GLY A 51 7.12 -16.16 8.95
N GLY A 52 8.16 -15.46 9.42
CA GLY A 52 8.01 -14.18 10.09
C GLY A 52 8.51 -13.05 9.19
N GLN A 53 8.04 -11.83 9.46
CA GLN A 53 8.39 -10.64 8.70
C GLN A 53 9.90 -10.48 8.48
N ILE A 54 10.31 -10.30 7.23
CA ILE A 54 11.67 -9.99 6.78
C ILE A 54 11.78 -8.52 6.37
N VAL A 55 10.81 -8.01 5.60
CA VAL A 55 10.82 -6.62 5.10
C VAL A 55 10.10 -5.72 6.11
N SER A 56 10.67 -4.55 6.42
CA SER A 56 10.13 -3.66 7.46
C SER A 56 8.68 -3.26 7.19
N SER A 57 7.77 -3.52 8.14
CA SER A 57 6.32 -3.28 8.02
C SER A 57 5.95 -1.81 7.79
N ASP A 58 6.81 -0.89 8.21
CA ASP A 58 6.59 0.55 8.13
C ASP A 58 7.23 1.19 6.89
N LEU A 59 7.83 0.38 6.00
CA LEU A 59 8.29 0.83 4.70
C LEU A 59 7.08 1.16 3.81
N VAL A 60 7.07 2.38 3.27
CA VAL A 60 6.09 2.84 2.28
C VAL A 60 6.79 3.47 1.08
N ILE A 61 6.10 3.44 -0.06
CA ILE A 61 6.43 4.22 -1.27
C ILE A 61 5.23 5.12 -1.54
N VAL A 62 5.44 6.43 -1.61
CA VAL A 62 4.37 7.42 -1.84
C VAL A 62 4.56 8.06 -3.21
N PHE A 63 3.47 8.15 -3.96
CA PHE A 63 3.41 8.75 -5.29
C PHE A 63 2.91 10.21 -5.24
N ALA A 64 3.19 10.97 -6.29
CA ALA A 64 2.84 12.38 -6.41
C ALA A 64 1.33 12.66 -6.37
N ASP A 65 0.50 11.67 -6.73
CA ASP A 65 -0.96 11.77 -6.69
C ASP A 65 -1.58 11.51 -5.31
N CYS A 66 -0.73 11.30 -4.29
CA CYS A 66 -1.07 10.89 -2.91
C CYS A 66 -1.47 9.42 -2.75
N GLY A 67 -1.31 8.59 -3.78
CA GLY A 67 -1.36 7.13 -3.67
C GLY A 67 -0.10 6.59 -2.99
N GLN A 68 -0.17 5.38 -2.44
CA GLN A 68 0.98 4.75 -1.80
C GLN A 68 0.97 3.23 -1.89
N LEU A 69 2.16 2.63 -1.92
CA LEU A 69 2.39 1.22 -1.62
C LEU A 69 2.76 1.07 -0.14
N ARG A 70 2.07 0.17 0.55
CA ARG A 70 2.31 -0.19 1.96
C ARG A 70 2.73 -1.65 2.04
N ARG A 71 3.66 -1.97 2.94
CA ARG A 71 3.93 -3.37 3.27
C ARG A 71 2.75 -4.00 4.01
N THR A 72 2.39 -5.20 3.56
CA THR A 72 1.40 -6.06 4.22
C THR A 72 2.04 -7.38 4.60
N GLU A 73 1.53 -7.95 5.70
CA GLU A 73 1.80 -9.30 6.13
C GLU A 73 0.47 -9.90 6.56
N TYR A 74 0.14 -11.07 5.99
CA TYR A 74 -1.07 -11.82 6.33
C TYR A 74 -0.77 -13.31 6.28
N ASP A 75 -0.89 -13.97 7.44
CA ASP A 75 -0.69 -15.41 7.60
C ASP A 75 0.69 -15.90 7.11
N GLY A 76 1.73 -15.12 7.42
CA GLY A 76 3.11 -15.36 7.04
C GLY A 76 3.42 -15.03 5.59
N SER A 77 2.47 -14.47 4.82
CA SER A 77 2.70 -13.99 3.46
C SER A 77 2.94 -12.49 3.46
N GLU A 78 4.04 -12.03 2.87
CA GLU A 78 4.38 -10.62 2.78
C GLU A 78 4.18 -10.06 1.37
N GLY A 79 3.83 -8.78 1.26
CA GLY A 79 3.66 -8.14 -0.05
C GLY A 79 3.45 -6.62 0.00
N TRP A 80 3.13 -6.06 -1.16
CA TRP A 80 2.68 -4.68 -1.30
C TRP A 80 1.16 -4.59 -1.43
N GLU A 81 0.55 -3.65 -0.69
CA GLU A 81 -0.82 -3.20 -0.89
C GLU A 81 -0.81 -1.79 -1.47
N TYR A 82 -1.48 -1.60 -2.59
CA TYR A 82 -1.71 -0.26 -3.14
C TYR A 82 -2.93 0.40 -2.50
N ILE A 83 -2.71 1.58 -1.92
CA ILE A 83 -3.75 2.46 -1.39
C ILE A 83 -3.89 3.63 -2.37
N ALA A 84 -4.96 3.60 -3.15
CA ALA A 84 -5.25 4.66 -4.11
C ALA A 84 -5.60 5.99 -3.42
N PRO A 85 -5.34 7.14 -4.07
CA PRO A 85 -5.83 8.43 -3.60
C PRO A 85 -7.34 8.42 -3.40
N PHE A 86 -7.82 9.09 -2.35
CA PHE A 86 -9.24 9.21 -2.13
C PHE A 86 -9.91 9.97 -3.27
N LYS A 87 -10.87 9.32 -3.94
CA LYS A 87 -11.75 9.94 -4.92
C LYS A 87 -13.17 10.00 -4.36
N ALA A 88 -13.64 11.21 -4.06
CA ALA A 88 -15.03 11.41 -3.67
C ALA A 88 -15.98 10.94 -4.78
N PRO A 89 -17.13 10.34 -4.43
CA PRO A 89 -18.14 9.99 -5.43
C PRO A 89 -18.71 11.24 -6.09
N GLU A 90 -19.13 11.13 -7.35
CA GLU A 90 -19.72 12.26 -8.11
C GLU A 90 -20.99 12.82 -7.47
N SER A 91 -21.69 12.00 -6.69
CA SER A 91 -22.86 12.40 -5.91
C SER A 91 -22.85 11.79 -4.52
N SER A 92 -23.32 12.55 -3.53
CA SER A 92 -23.43 12.12 -2.14
C SER A 92 -24.86 11.68 -1.80
N LYS A 93 -25.00 10.58 -1.07
CA LYS A 93 -26.25 10.18 -0.41
C LYS A 93 -26.18 10.52 1.08
N ALA A 94 -27.30 10.94 1.65
CA ALA A 94 -27.39 11.21 3.08
C ALA A 94 -27.28 9.92 3.90
N ILE A 95 -26.66 10.02 5.08
CA ILE A 95 -26.53 8.92 6.04
C ILE A 95 -27.42 9.24 7.24
N TYR A 96 -28.31 8.33 7.59
CA TYR A 96 -29.23 8.42 8.72
C TYR A 96 -28.90 7.38 9.81
N LYS A 97 -28.23 6.28 9.42
CA LYS A 97 -27.88 5.18 10.34
C LYS A 97 -26.53 4.57 9.97
N LEU A 98 -25.71 4.28 10.98
CA LEU A 98 -24.39 3.65 10.83
C LEU A 98 -24.40 2.14 11.14
N THR A 99 -25.49 1.62 11.69
CA THR A 99 -25.58 0.25 12.17
C THR A 99 -26.82 -0.46 11.64
N GLY A 100 -26.75 -1.77 11.48
CA GLY A 100 -27.91 -2.62 11.27
C GLY A 100 -27.57 -4.08 11.53
N ASP A 101 -28.02 -4.99 10.68
CA ASP A 101 -27.82 -6.43 10.87
C ASP A 101 -26.36 -6.86 10.67
N MET A 102 -26.04 -8.13 10.97
CA MET A 102 -24.69 -8.65 10.85
C MET A 102 -24.20 -8.56 9.39
N TRP A 103 -23.01 -7.95 9.19
CA TRP A 103 -22.32 -7.78 7.91
C TRP A 103 -23.03 -6.94 6.84
N SER A 104 -24.02 -6.16 7.25
CA SER A 104 -24.69 -5.22 6.35
C SER A 104 -23.84 -3.99 6.02
N THR A 105 -24.09 -3.40 4.86
CA THR A 105 -23.41 -2.20 4.35
C THR A 105 -24.13 -0.90 4.74
N LEU A 106 -23.50 0.24 4.47
CA LEU A 106 -24.14 1.55 4.59
C LEU A 106 -25.37 1.67 3.66
N ALA A 107 -25.33 1.10 2.46
CA ALA A 107 -26.44 1.16 1.52
C ALA A 107 -27.66 0.35 2.00
N ASP A 108 -27.43 -0.78 2.68
CA ASP A 108 -28.52 -1.64 3.16
C ASP A 108 -29.43 -0.94 4.19
N HIS A 109 -28.87 0.01 4.98
CA HIS A 109 -29.62 0.73 6.03
C HIS A 109 -29.92 2.19 5.72
N ASN A 110 -29.46 2.69 4.57
CA ASN A 110 -29.70 4.06 4.11
C ASN A 110 -30.25 4.04 2.67
N PRO A 111 -31.50 3.57 2.47
CA PRO A 111 -32.15 3.52 1.16
C PRO A 111 -32.39 4.91 0.56
#